data_AF-A0A496YPT1-F1
#
_entry.id   AF-A0A496YPT1-F1
#
_cell.length_a   1.000
_cell.length_b   1.000
_cell.length_c   1.000
_cell.angle_alpha   90.00
_cell.angle_beta   90.00
_cell.angle_gamma   90.00
#
_symmetry.space_group_name_H-M   'P 1'
#
loop_
_entity.id
_entity.type
_entity.pdbx_description
1 polymer ?
#
loop_
_entity_poly.entity_id
_entity_poly.type
_entity_poly.pdbx_seq_one_letter_code
_entity_poly.pdbx_strand_id
1 'polypeptide(L)'
;MGITAVVKTPVSVSPKYVFFQGATSESITRTVLIEARLQKPLKLEPLEFTLGKLVKYQIEEVSEGKLFKVHFTSIPKSPRYFSGYLSLKTNYPQKPELFIRLRARFVN
;
A
#
# COMPACT_ATOMS: atom_id res chain seq x y z
N MET A 1 -7.22 17.39 -35.36
CA MET A 1 -6.74 16.04 -34.96
C MET A 1 -6.51 16.03 -33.46
N GLY A 2 -7.40 15.40 -32.69
CA GLY A 2 -7.22 15.24 -31.24
C GLY A 2 -6.45 13.96 -30.96
N ILE A 3 -5.30 14.06 -30.31
CA ILE A 3 -4.53 12.90 -29.88
C ILE A 3 -5.18 12.37 -28.60
N THR A 4 -5.92 11.27 -28.70
CA THR A 4 -6.44 10.53 -27.54
C THR A 4 -5.27 9.78 -26.89
N ALA A 5 -4.56 10.44 -25.96
CA ALA A 5 -3.56 9.76 -25.14
C ALA A 5 -4.28 8.84 -24.14
N VAL A 6 -4.27 7.54 -24.39
CA VAL A 6 -4.65 6.54 -23.38
C VAL A 6 -3.56 6.59 -22.30
N VAL A 7 -3.85 7.27 -21.19
CA VAL A 7 -2.94 7.40 -20.06
C VAL A 7 -2.76 6.02 -19.42
N LYS A 8 -1.75 5.26 -19.86
CA LYS A 8 -1.35 4.01 -19.19
C LYS A 8 -0.74 4.37 -17.84
N THR A 9 -1.43 4.04 -16.74
CA THR A 9 -0.91 4.22 -15.38
C THR A 9 0.38 3.41 -15.22
N PRO A 10 1.53 4.03 -14.88
CA PRO A 10 2.83 3.36 -14.87
C PRO A 10 2.98 2.33 -13.73
N VAL A 11 2.22 2.51 -12.64
CA VAL A 11 2.13 1.58 -11.51
C VAL A 11 0.65 1.39 -11.15
N SER A 12 0.25 0.14 -10.97
CA SER A 12 -1.08 -0.23 -10.47
C SER A 12 -1.00 -0.61 -8.99
N VAL A 13 -1.94 -0.14 -8.18
CA VAL A 13 -2.04 -0.45 -6.74
C VAL A 13 -3.44 -0.94 -6.43
N SER A 14 -3.56 -2.15 -5.86
CA SER A 14 -4.84 -2.78 -5.55
C SER A 14 -4.81 -3.57 -4.23
N PRO A 15 -5.73 -3.33 -3.28
CA PRO A 15 -6.71 -2.25 -3.31
C PRO A 15 -6.04 -0.86 -3.16
N LYS A 16 -6.71 0.20 -3.63
CA LYS A 16 -6.23 1.60 -3.48
C LYS A 16 -6.22 2.08 -2.02
N TYR A 17 -6.89 1.34 -1.15
CA TYR A 17 -7.12 1.69 0.23
C TYR A 17 -7.23 0.42 1.08
N VAL A 18 -6.60 0.42 2.24
CA VAL A 18 -6.62 -0.69 3.19
C VAL A 18 -7.60 -0.37 4.30
N PHE A 19 -8.56 -1.28 4.52
CA PHE A 19 -9.50 -1.19 5.62
C PHE A 19 -9.34 -2.39 6.56
N PHE A 20 -9.11 -2.09 7.84
CA PHE A 20 -9.18 -3.08 8.91
C PHE A 20 -10.56 -3.02 9.58
N GLN A 21 -11.15 -4.19 9.76
CA GLN A 21 -12.42 -4.37 10.46
C GLN A 21 -12.40 -5.73 11.16
N GLY A 22 -12.82 -5.77 12.42
CA GLY A 22 -12.85 -6.96 13.29
C GLY A 22 -12.82 -6.57 14.76
N ALA A 23 -12.42 -7.49 15.64
CA ALA A 23 -12.33 -7.22 17.07
C ALA A 23 -10.99 -6.55 17.44
N THR A 24 -10.98 -5.71 18.48
CA THR A 24 -9.73 -5.08 18.99
C THR A 24 -8.74 -6.11 19.53
N SER A 25 -9.20 -7.30 19.93
CA SER A 25 -8.37 -8.40 20.42
C SER A 25 -7.65 -9.18 19.31
N GLU A 26 -8.04 -8.99 18.05
CA GLU A 26 -7.54 -9.74 16.90
C GLU A 26 -6.40 -9.02 16.18
N SER A 27 -5.52 -9.83 15.59
CA SER A 27 -4.55 -9.37 14.60
C SER A 27 -5.11 -9.62 13.21
N ILE A 28 -5.24 -8.56 12.40
CA ILE A 28 -5.83 -8.63 11.07
C ILE A 28 -4.78 -8.24 10.04
N THR A 29 -4.56 -9.12 9.07
CA THR A 29 -3.65 -8.86 7.95
C THR A 29 -4.43 -8.51 6.69
N ARG A 30 -3.98 -7.46 5.99
CA ARG A 30 -4.47 -7.04 4.68
C ARG A 30 -3.31 -6.88 3.72
N THR A 31 -3.51 -7.30 2.48
CA THR A 31 -2.46 -7.27 1.45
C THR A 31 -2.82 -6.29 0.35
N VAL A 32 -1.84 -5.50 -0.06
CA VAL A 32 -1.90 -4.63 -1.24
C VAL A 32 -0.94 -5.15 -2.30
N LEU A 33 -1.42 -5.29 -3.52
CA LEU A 33 -0.63 -5.60 -4.70
C LEU A 33 -0.17 -4.30 -5.36
N ILE A 34 1.11 -4.24 -5.67
CA ILE A 34 1.73 -3.16 -6.45
C ILE A 34 2.35 -3.81 -7.70
N GLU A 35 1.86 -3.41 -8.88
CA GLU A 35 2.28 -3.96 -10.16
C GLU A 35 2.91 -2.88 -11.03
N ALA A 36 4.12 -3.15 -11.53
CA ALA A 36 4.76 -2.36 -12.55
C ALA A 36 4.04 -2.57 -13.90
N ARG A 37 3.67 -1.48 -14.57
CA ARG A 37 3.03 -1.52 -15.91
C ARG A 37 3.96 -1.04 -17.02
N LEU A 38 5.16 -0.60 -16.68
CA LEU A 38 6.20 -0.23 -17.65
C LEU A 38 7.14 -1.42 -17.90
N GLN A 39 7.89 -1.36 -19.01
CA GLN A 39 8.90 -2.39 -19.32
C GLN A 39 10.15 -2.31 -18.43
N LYS A 40 10.37 -1.18 -17.75
CA LYS A 40 11.49 -0.96 -16.83
C LYS A 40 11.17 -1.53 -15.44
N PRO A 41 12.10 -2.18 -14.72
CA PRO A 41 11.85 -2.64 -13.36
C PRO A 41 11.49 -1.49 -12.41
N LEU A 42 10.45 -1.71 -11.60
CA LEU A 42 10.03 -0.82 -10.52
C LEU A 42 10.89 -1.06 -9.28
N LYS A 43 11.41 0.01 -8.68
CA LYS A 43 12.03 -0.04 -7.34
C LYS A 43 11.11 0.68 -6.36
N LEU A 44 10.95 0.10 -5.16
CA LEU A 44 10.13 0.66 -4.09
C LEU A 44 11.00 0.87 -2.85
N GLU A 45 10.94 2.07 -2.28
CA GLU A 45 11.63 2.41 -1.03
C GLU A 45 10.63 3.07 -0.07
N PRO A 46 10.54 2.64 1.20
CA PRO A 46 9.72 3.32 2.19
C PRO A 46 10.18 4.76 2.40
N LEU A 47 9.25 5.72 2.34
CA LEU A 47 9.51 7.12 2.67
C LEU A 47 9.01 7.45 4.07
N GLU A 48 7.73 7.23 4.32
CA GLU A 48 7.08 7.56 5.59
C GLU A 48 6.00 6.53 5.94
N PHE A 49 5.87 6.24 7.23
CA PHE A 49 4.79 5.41 7.75
C PHE A 49 4.25 5.94 9.07
N THR A 50 2.98 6.34 9.09
CA THR A 50 2.40 7.07 10.23
C THR A 50 1.78 6.16 11.31
N LEU A 51 1.70 4.85 11.08
CA LEU A 51 1.01 3.89 11.95
C LEU A 51 1.95 2.89 12.64
N GLY A 52 3.24 3.20 12.77
CA GLY A 52 4.28 2.28 13.29
C GLY A 52 3.99 1.63 14.65
N LYS A 53 3.16 2.26 15.50
CA LYS A 53 2.74 1.72 16.81
C LYS A 53 1.47 0.87 16.77
N LEU A 54 0.73 0.89 15.67
CA LEU A 54 -0.61 0.30 15.53
C LEU A 54 -0.67 -0.79 14.45
N VAL A 55 0.20 -0.69 13.45
CA VAL A 55 0.24 -1.58 12.29
C VAL A 55 1.69 -1.90 11.98
N LYS A 56 1.99 -3.17 11.72
CA LYS A 56 3.26 -3.60 11.13
C LYS A 56 3.07 -3.75 9.63
N TYR A 57 4.11 -3.51 8.85
CA TYR A 57 4.07 -3.82 7.42
C TYR A 57 5.32 -4.56 6.96
N GLN A 58 5.16 -5.34 5.89
CA GLN A 58 6.23 -6.02 5.20
C GLN A 58 6.00 -5.90 3.69
N ILE A 59 7.06 -5.61 2.94
CA ILE A 59 7.05 -5.61 1.48
C ILE A 59 7.70 -6.91 1.02
N GLU A 60 6.97 -7.70 0.24
CA GLU A 60 7.44 -8.92 -0.42
C GLU A 60 7.53 -8.64 -1.92
N GLU A 61 8.70 -8.87 -2.50
CA GLU A 61 8.89 -8.83 -3.96
C GLU A 61 8.61 -10.22 -4.53
N VAL A 62 7.45 -10.37 -5.19
CA VAL A 62 6.97 -11.66 -5.72
C VAL A 62 7.57 -11.93 -7.11
N SER A 63 7.78 -10.87 -7.89
CA SER A 63 8.47 -10.93 -9.17
C SER A 63 9.35 -9.69 -9.29
N GLU A 64 10.65 -9.92 -9.50
CA GLU A 64 11.67 -8.88 -9.49
C GLU A 64 11.29 -7.69 -10.39
N GLY A 65 11.16 -6.52 -9.75
CA GLY A 65 10.79 -5.26 -10.38
C GLY A 65 9.41 -5.21 -11.02
N LYS A 66 8.56 -6.23 -10.83
CA LYS A 66 7.26 -6.36 -11.51
C LYS A 66 6.07 -6.44 -10.58
N LEU A 67 6.15 -7.25 -9.52
CA LEU A 67 5.03 -7.51 -8.62
C LEU A 67 5.50 -7.52 -7.19
N PHE A 68 4.88 -6.67 -6.37
CA PHE A 68 5.11 -6.57 -4.95
C PHE A 68 3.81 -6.79 -4.18
N LYS A 69 3.90 -7.47 -3.04
CA LYS A 69 2.86 -7.56 -2.03
C LYS A 69 3.27 -6.74 -0.82
N VAL A 70 2.40 -5.86 -0.36
CA VAL A 70 2.56 -5.16 0.91
C VAL A 70 1.57 -5.72 1.89
N HIS A 71 2.06 -6.45 2.88
CA HIS A 71 1.26 -6.98 3.97
C HIS A 71 1.21 -5.97 5.09
N PHE A 72 0.01 -5.63 5.54
CA PHE A 72 -0.21 -4.79 6.70
C PHE A 72 -0.95 -5.59 7.76
N THR A 73 -0.41 -5.64 8.97
CA THR A 73 -0.96 -6.42 10.08
C THR A 73 -1.24 -5.50 11.25
N SER A 74 -2.50 -5.44 11.70
CA SER A 74 -2.88 -4.67 12.89
C SER A 74 -2.32 -5.31 14.15
N ILE A 75 -1.90 -4.47 15.09
CA ILE A 75 -1.45 -4.92 16.41
C ILE A 75 -2.71 -5.08 17.30
N PRO A 76 -2.89 -6.21 18.01
CA PRO A 76 -3.98 -6.38 18.96
C PRO A 76 -4.00 -5.28 20.04
N LYS A 77 -5.16 -5.06 20.65
CA LYS A 77 -5.42 -3.97 21.62
C LYS A 77 -5.22 -2.57 21.04
N SER A 78 -5.36 -2.44 19.72
CA SER A 78 -5.35 -1.13 19.04
C SER A 78 -6.62 -0.33 19.34
N PRO A 79 -6.58 1.01 19.20
CA PRO A 79 -7.76 1.87 19.29
C PRO A 79 -8.87 1.42 18.33
N ARG A 80 -10.12 1.68 18.72
CA ARG A 80 -11.30 1.35 17.91
C ARG A 80 -11.27 1.97 16.52
N TYR A 81 -10.70 3.16 16.39
CA TYR A 81 -10.56 3.88 15.13
C TYR A 81 -9.15 4.44 15.01
N PHE A 82 -8.53 4.26 13.85
CA PHE A 82 -7.32 4.97 13.47
C PHE A 82 -7.22 5.11 11.96
N SER A 83 -6.42 6.07 11.50
CA SER A 83 -6.16 6.32 10.09
C SER A 83 -4.73 6.80 9.89
N GLY A 84 -4.13 6.43 8.77
CA GLY A 84 -2.78 6.85 8.41
C GLY A 84 -2.42 6.40 7.01
N TYR A 85 -1.12 6.42 6.71
CA TYR A 85 -0.63 6.04 5.40
C TYR A 85 0.77 5.42 5.45
N LEU A 86 1.08 4.67 4.39
CA LEU A 86 2.44 4.34 3.97
C LEU A 86 2.71 5.08 2.66
N SER A 87 3.78 5.86 2.61
CA SER A 87 4.31 6.43 1.37
C SER A 87 5.54 5.67 0.91
N LEU A 88 5.59 5.38 -0.39
CA LEU A 88 6.68 4.66 -1.03
C LEU A 88 7.22 5.51 -2.18
N LYS A 89 8.54 5.68 -2.24
CA LYS A 89 9.24 6.26 -3.39
C LYS A 89 9.32 5.22 -4.50
N THR A 90 9.21 5.70 -5.74
CA THR A 90 9.49 4.90 -6.94
C THR A 90 10.59 5.51 -7.80
N ASN A 91 11.21 4.68 -8.62
CA ASN A 91 12.15 5.10 -9.67
C ASN A 91 11.47 5.57 -10.97
N TYR A 92 10.14 5.74 -10.99
CA TYR A 92 9.40 6.18 -12.17
C TYR A 92 9.06 7.69 -12.07
N PRO A 93 9.54 8.54 -12.99
CA PRO A 93 9.32 9.99 -12.92
C PRO A 93 7.85 10.39 -13.11
N GLN A 94 7.06 9.55 -13.80
CA GLN A 94 5.63 9.77 -13.99
C GLN A 94 4.80 9.48 -12.73
N LYS A 95 5.37 8.72 -11.78
CA LYS A 95 4.71 8.36 -10.51
C LYS A 95 5.77 8.18 -9.40
N PRO A 96 6.47 9.25 -9.00
CA PRO A 96 7.63 9.17 -8.13
C PRO A 96 7.28 8.74 -6.70
N GLU A 97 6.00 8.84 -6.32
CA GLU A 97 5.51 8.47 -5.00
C GLU A 97 4.18 7.71 -5.10
N LEU A 98 4.04 6.69 -4.24
CA LEU A 98 2.82 5.92 -4.03
C LEU A 98 2.33 6.15 -2.60
N PHE A 99 1.06 6.51 -2.46
CA PHE A 99 0.39 6.63 -1.16
C PHE A 99 -0.61 5.50 -0.99
N ILE A 100 -0.41 4.68 0.04
CA ILE A 100 -1.37 3.65 0.45
C ILE A 100 -2.02 4.16 1.73
N ARG A 101 -3.32 4.44 1.66
CA ARG A 101 -4.10 4.90 2.82
C ARG A 101 -4.62 3.70 3.60
N LEU A 102 -4.52 3.78 4.93
CA LEU A 102 -5.02 2.77 5.85
C LEU A 102 -6.03 3.43 6.79
N ARG A 103 -7.17 2.76 7.05
CA ARG A 103 -7.96 3.04 8.26
C ARG A 103 -8.45 1.76 8.89
N ALA A 104 -8.81 1.87 10.15
CA ALA A 104 -9.43 0.81 10.92
C ALA A 104 -10.75 1.26 11.55
N ARG A 105 -11.66 0.31 11.66
CA ARG A 105 -12.84 0.35 12.52
C ARG A 105 -12.98 -1.00 13.21
N PHE A 106 -12.50 -1.08 14.44
CA PHE A 106 -12.67 -2.25 15.28
C PHE A 106 -13.93 -2.18 16.13
N VAL A 107 -14.35 -3.32 16.64
CA VAL A 107 -15.39 -3.47 17.66
C VAL A 107 -14.75 -4.10 18.90
N ASN A 108 -15.29 -3.78 20.08
CA ASN A 108 -14.92 -4.42 21.34
C ASN A 108 -15.86 -5.57 21.63
#